data_AF-A0AAW2UBU7-F1
#
_entry.id   AF-A0AAW2UBU7-F1
#
_cell.length_a   1.000
_cell.length_b   1.000
_cell.length_c   1.000
_cell.angle_alpha   90.00
_cell.angle_beta   90.00
_cell.angle_gamma   90.00
#
_symmetry.space_group_name_H-M   'P 1'
#
loop_
_entity.id
_entity.type
_entity.pdbx_description
1 polymer ?
#
loop_
_entity_poly.entity_id
_entity_poly.type
_entity_poly.pdbx_seq_one_letter_code
_entity_poly.pdbx_strand_id
1 'polypeptide(L)'
;MGVGECRLFTPCYAALSFDPIYVVPFYVLAIVPQICLVCGIPLYPKVSDPFFIVFAFVFLASQLKHVQEVMSYGDSLMSSLYELRIWMMKSASSYLYASLGAVLDKIGLHTAHFTLTNKAGDDEQATLYQEGIYDFQASPVLIAPICSLYILNVVSFVVGMARIVQTKSGSEMLVQAFIPLFGVIVNYQVFEGMGLRKDRGRISASVSLLSAVIAIFILCFGSLVFIY
;
A
#
# COMPACT_ATOMS: atom_id res chain seq x y z
N MET A 1 18.80 8.71 -35.60
CA MET A 1 18.15 8.98 -34.30
C MET A 1 17.50 10.35 -34.41
N GLY A 2 16.19 10.37 -34.60
CA GLY A 2 15.47 11.55 -35.06
C GLY A 2 15.09 12.48 -33.91
N VAL A 3 15.07 13.80 -34.15
CA VAL A 3 14.67 14.84 -33.19
C VAL A 3 13.26 14.60 -32.58
N GLY A 4 12.42 13.81 -33.25
CA GLY A 4 11.11 13.37 -32.75
C GLY A 4 11.15 12.30 -31.65
N GLU A 5 12.13 11.39 -31.67
CA GLU A 5 12.30 10.37 -30.61
C GLU A 5 12.69 11.04 -29.29
N CYS A 6 13.50 12.10 -29.35
CA CYS A 6 13.96 12.88 -28.19
C CYS A 6 12.83 13.52 -27.37
N ARG A 7 11.68 13.86 -27.99
CA ARG A 7 10.58 14.56 -27.32
C ARG A 7 9.72 13.64 -26.43
N LEU A 8 9.67 12.33 -26.71
CA LEU A 8 8.96 11.37 -25.86
C LEU A 8 9.75 10.98 -24.61
N PHE A 9 11.09 11.08 -24.64
CA PHE A 9 11.89 10.73 -23.47
C PHE A 9 11.67 11.67 -22.29
N THR A 10 11.51 12.97 -22.53
CA THR A 10 11.29 13.97 -21.47
C THR A 10 10.09 13.65 -20.58
N PRO A 11 8.87 13.38 -21.10
CA PRO A 11 7.74 13.01 -20.25
C PRO A 11 7.95 11.65 -19.54
N CYS A 12 8.65 10.69 -20.14
CA CYS A 12 8.96 9.42 -19.47
C CYS A 12 9.91 9.61 -18.27
N TYR A 13 10.97 10.42 -18.43
CA TYR A 13 11.87 10.74 -17.31
C TYR A 13 11.17 11.55 -16.22
N ALA A 14 10.28 12.47 -16.61
CA ALA A 14 9.47 13.22 -15.65
C ALA A 14 8.56 12.29 -14.85
N ALA A 15 7.84 11.36 -15.49
CA ALA A 15 6.99 10.39 -14.82
C ALA A 15 7.76 9.59 -13.76
N LEU A 16 8.91 8.99 -14.15
CA LEU A 16 9.77 8.24 -13.22
C LEU A 16 10.29 9.09 -12.06
N SER A 17 10.58 10.38 -12.30
CA SER A 17 11.06 11.29 -11.27
C SER A 17 9.97 11.69 -10.27
N PHE A 18 8.71 11.71 -10.72
CA PHE A 18 7.57 12.07 -9.89
C PHE A 18 6.87 10.87 -9.24
N ASP A 19 7.23 9.64 -9.60
CA ASP A 19 6.71 8.42 -8.98
C ASP A 19 6.71 8.45 -7.44
N PRO A 20 7.78 8.93 -6.75
CA PRO A 20 7.78 9.00 -5.29
C PRO A 20 6.69 9.92 -4.72
N ILE A 21 6.20 10.91 -5.47
CA ILE A 21 5.15 11.84 -5.01
C ILE A 21 3.82 11.10 -4.76
N TYR A 22 3.58 9.97 -5.43
CA TYR A 22 2.40 9.14 -5.18
C TYR A 22 2.31 8.60 -3.75
N VAL A 23 3.38 8.72 -2.95
CA VAL A 23 3.33 8.39 -1.52
C VAL A 23 2.26 9.17 -0.78
N VAL A 24 2.05 10.46 -1.08
CA VAL A 24 1.07 11.28 -0.36
C VAL A 24 -0.36 10.78 -0.56
N PRO A 25 -0.90 10.68 -1.80
CA PRO A 25 -2.24 10.15 -2.00
C PRO A 25 -2.36 8.69 -1.54
N PHE A 26 -1.30 7.88 -1.68
CA PHE A 26 -1.30 6.50 -1.18
C PHE A 26 -1.54 6.44 0.34
N TYR A 27 -0.79 7.20 1.13
CA TYR A 27 -0.96 7.20 2.59
C TYR A 27 -2.30 7.80 3.04
N VAL A 28 -2.80 8.82 2.33
CA VAL A 28 -4.14 9.36 2.60
C VAL A 28 -5.20 8.28 2.42
N LEU A 29 -5.17 7.53 1.31
CA LEU A 29 -6.13 6.45 1.04
C LEU A 29 -5.91 5.18 1.89
N ALA A 30 -4.69 4.98 2.39
CA ALA A 30 -4.35 3.84 3.25
C ALA A 30 -4.62 4.08 4.74
N ILE A 31 -4.86 5.32 5.15
CA ILE A 31 -5.11 5.69 6.55
C ILE A 31 -6.51 6.29 6.76
N VAL A 32 -6.91 7.27 5.94
CA VAL A 32 -8.15 8.04 6.20
C VAL A 32 -9.40 7.16 6.12
N PRO A 33 -9.64 6.38 5.04
CA PRO A 33 -10.80 5.49 4.97
C PRO A 33 -10.85 4.47 6.12
N GLN A 34 -9.70 3.98 6.57
CA GLN A 34 -9.54 2.96 7.61
C GLN A 34 -9.94 3.52 8.97
N ILE A 35 -9.54 4.76 9.27
CA ILE A 35 -9.88 5.45 10.52
C ILE A 35 -11.35 5.87 10.50
N CYS A 36 -11.82 6.49 9.42
CA CYS A 36 -13.24 6.85 9.26
C CYS A 36 -14.16 5.62 9.44
N LEU A 37 -13.75 4.45 8.93
CA LEU A 37 -14.51 3.21 9.04
C LEU A 37 -14.58 2.73 10.49
N VAL A 38 -13.48 2.82 11.23
CA VAL A 38 -13.45 2.49 12.66
C VAL A 38 -14.29 3.49 13.47
N CYS A 39 -14.24 4.78 13.13
CA CYS A 39 -14.99 5.85 13.80
C CYS A 39 -16.49 5.85 13.50
N GLY A 40 -16.96 5.14 12.47
CA GLY A 40 -18.37 5.17 12.09
C GLY A 40 -18.75 6.33 11.16
N ILE A 41 -17.77 6.96 10.51
CA ILE A 41 -17.97 8.15 9.68
C ILE A 41 -18.03 7.71 8.20
N PRO A 42 -19.17 7.90 7.51
CA PRO A 42 -19.29 7.56 6.10
C PRO A 42 -18.54 8.59 5.24
N LEU A 43 -17.49 8.14 4.54
CA LEU A 43 -16.66 8.98 3.67
C LEU A 43 -17.15 8.99 2.22
N TYR A 44 -17.78 7.90 1.76
CA TYR A 44 -18.23 7.72 0.38
C TYR A 44 -19.74 7.90 0.25
N PRO A 45 -20.25 8.31 -0.93
CA PRO A 45 -21.69 8.35 -1.18
C PRO A 45 -22.32 6.97 -1.05
N LYS A 46 -23.60 6.94 -0.66
CA LYS A 46 -24.38 5.72 -0.53
C LYS A 46 -24.54 5.05 -1.90
N VAL A 47 -24.70 3.73 -1.92
CA VAL A 47 -24.93 2.98 -3.17
C VAL A 47 -26.19 3.47 -3.91
N SER A 48 -27.19 3.95 -3.18
CA SER A 48 -28.41 4.52 -3.77
C SER A 48 -28.22 5.93 -4.35
N ASP A 49 -27.11 6.60 -4.06
CA ASP A 49 -26.82 7.94 -4.53
C ASP A 49 -26.28 7.88 -5.98
N PRO A 50 -26.80 8.66 -6.93
CA PRO A 50 -26.28 8.71 -8.30
C PRO A 50 -24.78 9.00 -8.40
N PHE A 51 -24.20 9.77 -7.47
CA PHE A 51 -22.77 10.10 -7.47
C PHE A 51 -21.89 8.88 -7.16
N PHE A 52 -22.42 7.84 -6.51
CA PHE A 52 -21.67 6.60 -6.26
C PHE A 52 -21.14 5.97 -7.56
N ILE A 53 -21.90 6.07 -8.65
CA ILE A 53 -21.47 5.52 -9.94
C ILE A 53 -20.17 6.15 -10.44
N VAL A 54 -19.92 7.42 -10.13
CA VAL A 54 -18.71 8.12 -10.55
C VAL A 54 -17.49 7.54 -9.82
N PHE A 55 -17.59 7.36 -8.49
CA PHE A 55 -16.52 6.76 -7.70
C PHE A 55 -16.24 5.32 -8.10
N ALA A 56 -17.30 4.52 -8.27
CA ALA A 56 -17.18 3.14 -8.72
C ALA A 56 -16.56 3.06 -10.12
N PHE A 57 -17.00 3.90 -11.05
CA PHE A 57 -16.47 3.95 -12.41
C PHE A 57 -14.99 4.31 -12.43
N VAL A 58 -14.57 5.37 -11.73
CA VAL A 58 -13.16 5.79 -11.68
C VAL A 58 -12.27 4.69 -11.12
N PHE A 59 -12.69 4.04 -10.02
CA PHE A 59 -11.95 2.92 -9.45
C PHE A 59 -11.86 1.74 -10.41
N LEU A 60 -13.00 1.25 -10.91
CA LEU A 60 -13.03 0.08 -11.79
C LEU A 60 -12.31 0.33 -13.12
N ALA A 61 -12.50 1.50 -13.73
CA ALA A 61 -11.84 1.87 -14.97
C ALA A 61 -10.31 1.93 -14.80
N SER A 62 -9.82 2.46 -13.67
CA SER A 62 -8.39 2.46 -13.33
C SER A 62 -7.83 1.02 -13.26
N GLN A 63 -8.52 0.13 -12.54
CA GLN A 63 -8.09 -1.27 -12.43
C GLN A 63 -8.15 -2.01 -13.76
N LEU A 64 -9.23 -1.85 -14.52
CA LEU A 64 -9.39 -2.47 -15.84
C LEU A 64 -8.35 -1.95 -16.82
N LYS A 65 -8.04 -0.65 -16.78
CA LYS A 65 -7.04 -0.07 -17.67
C LYS A 65 -5.64 -0.62 -17.38
N HIS A 66 -5.28 -0.74 -16.10
CA HIS A 66 -4.02 -1.37 -15.70
C HIS A 66 -3.92 -2.82 -16.18
N VAL A 67 -4.98 -3.61 -15.96
CA VAL A 67 -5.03 -5.01 -16.43
C VAL A 67 -4.92 -5.08 -17.96
N GLN A 68 -5.65 -4.25 -18.68
CA GLN A 68 -5.61 -4.18 -20.14
C GLN A 68 -4.19 -3.88 -20.64
N GLU A 69 -3.49 -2.96 -20.00
CA GLU A 69 -2.13 -2.57 -20.36
C GLU A 69 -1.15 -3.73 -20.17
N VAL A 70 -1.16 -4.39 -19.01
CA VAL A 70 -0.32 -5.57 -18.75
C VAL A 70 -0.60 -6.68 -19.76
N MET A 71 -1.88 -6.98 -20.01
CA MET A 71 -2.26 -7.99 -21.01
C MET A 71 -1.84 -7.61 -22.43
N SER A 72 -1.75 -6.32 -22.76
CA SER A 72 -1.30 -5.86 -24.08
C SER A 72 0.18 -6.16 -24.35
N TYR A 73 0.98 -6.31 -23.30
CA TYR A 73 2.37 -6.77 -23.40
C TYR A 73 2.51 -8.29 -23.49
N GLY A 74 1.40 -9.04 -23.44
CA GLY A 74 1.37 -10.50 -23.48
C GLY A 74 1.46 -11.17 -22.10
N ASP A 75 1.40 -10.37 -21.02
CA ASP A 75 1.48 -10.85 -19.65
C ASP A 75 0.13 -11.34 -19.09
N SER A 76 0.20 -12.12 -18.02
CA SER A 76 -0.95 -12.72 -17.36
C SER A 76 -1.69 -11.76 -16.42
N LEU A 77 -2.94 -12.06 -16.07
CA LEU A 77 -3.67 -11.32 -15.02
C LEU A 77 -2.95 -11.36 -13.66
N MET A 78 -2.23 -12.45 -13.38
CA MET A 78 -1.42 -12.54 -12.16
C MET A 78 -0.30 -11.51 -12.18
N SER A 79 0.32 -11.27 -13.33
CA SER A 79 1.33 -10.22 -13.51
C SER A 79 0.78 -8.85 -13.12
N SER A 80 -0.46 -8.52 -13.49
CA SER A 80 -1.10 -7.25 -13.08
C SER A 80 -1.27 -7.14 -11.56
N LEU A 81 -1.66 -8.24 -10.91
CA LEU A 81 -1.77 -8.27 -9.45
C LEU A 81 -0.40 -8.13 -8.76
N TYR A 82 0.64 -8.75 -9.32
CA TYR A 82 2.01 -8.62 -8.85
C TYR A 82 2.52 -7.17 -8.99
N GLU A 83 2.26 -6.52 -10.11
CA GLU A 83 2.62 -5.11 -10.33
C GLU A 83 1.91 -4.18 -9.34
N LEU A 84 0.60 -4.32 -9.18
CA LEU A 84 -0.18 -3.54 -8.22
C LEU A 84 0.35 -3.71 -6.78
N ARG A 85 0.70 -4.94 -6.42
CA ARG A 85 1.27 -5.28 -5.11
C ARG A 85 2.65 -4.65 -4.91
N ILE A 86 3.54 -4.77 -5.88
CA ILE A 86 4.88 -4.17 -5.84
C ILE A 86 4.76 -2.64 -5.74
N TRP A 87 3.83 -2.04 -6.50
CA TRP A 87 3.57 -0.61 -6.42
C TRP A 87 3.16 -0.16 -5.02
N MET A 88 2.25 -0.90 -4.34
CA MET A 88 1.88 -0.60 -2.95
C MET A 88 3.05 -0.78 -1.98
N MET A 89 3.83 -1.85 -2.11
CA MET A 89 5.00 -2.08 -1.26
C MET A 89 6.07 -0.99 -1.44
N LYS A 90 6.35 -0.58 -2.68
CA LYS A 90 7.28 0.51 -2.98
C LYS A 90 6.78 1.83 -2.40
N SER A 91 5.48 2.11 -2.51
CA SER A 91 4.83 3.31 -1.98
C SER A 91 4.91 3.38 -0.45
N ALA A 92 4.61 2.27 0.22
CA ALA A 92 4.67 2.16 1.68
C ALA A 92 6.10 2.18 2.26
N SER A 93 7.11 1.83 1.47
CA SER A 93 8.50 1.74 1.95
C SER A 93 9.40 2.74 1.22
N SER A 94 9.93 2.34 0.07
CA SER A 94 10.95 3.10 -0.67
C SER A 94 10.55 4.55 -0.96
N TYR A 95 9.33 4.80 -1.43
CA TYR A 95 8.88 6.15 -1.79
C TYR A 95 8.66 7.02 -0.56
N LEU A 96 8.23 6.45 0.57
CA LEU A 96 8.14 7.15 1.85
C LEU A 96 9.52 7.64 2.29
N TYR A 97 10.49 6.74 2.37
CA TYR A 97 11.84 7.09 2.83
C TYR A 97 12.58 7.99 1.85
N ALA A 98 12.40 7.78 0.54
CA ALA A 98 12.99 8.66 -0.48
C ALA A 98 12.42 10.09 -0.39
N SER A 99 11.10 10.23 -0.26
CA SER A 99 10.46 11.54 -0.15
C SER A 99 10.81 12.24 1.16
N LEU A 100 10.81 11.50 2.27
CA LEU A 100 11.23 12.04 3.57
C LEU A 100 12.69 12.49 3.55
N GLY A 101 13.59 11.67 2.99
CA GLY A 101 15.00 12.01 2.83
C GLY A 101 15.21 13.27 2.00
N ALA A 102 14.50 13.40 0.87
CA ALA A 102 14.56 14.59 0.02
C ALA A 102 14.06 15.86 0.74
N VAL A 103 12.98 15.76 1.53
CA VAL A 103 12.47 16.88 2.33
C VAL A 103 13.47 17.29 3.41
N LEU A 104 14.03 16.32 4.15
CA LEU A 104 15.01 16.58 5.20
C LEU A 104 16.30 17.21 4.66
N ASP A 105 16.76 16.77 3.48
CA ASP A 105 17.90 17.34 2.77
C ASP A 105 17.63 18.79 2.35
N LYS A 106 16.44 19.07 1.80
CA LYS A 106 16.03 20.43 1.42
C LYS A 106 15.91 21.40 2.59
N ILE A 107 15.55 20.91 3.79
CA ILE A 107 15.48 21.73 5.01
C ILE A 107 16.84 21.82 5.71
N GLY A 108 17.85 21.09 5.24
CA GLY A 108 19.22 21.12 5.79
C GLY A 108 19.38 20.32 7.09
N LEU A 109 18.44 19.44 7.41
CA LEU A 109 18.48 18.63 8.64
C LEU A 109 19.27 17.32 8.49
N HIS A 110 19.38 16.79 7.26
CA HIS A 110 20.06 15.53 7.00
C HIS A 110 20.50 15.45 5.54
N THR A 111 21.77 15.20 5.28
CA THR A 111 22.27 14.97 3.92
C THR A 111 21.91 13.56 3.47
N ALA A 112 21.21 13.43 2.34
CA ALA A 112 20.84 12.11 1.81
C ALA A 112 22.11 11.27 1.52
N HIS A 113 22.29 10.17 2.27
CA HIS A 113 23.39 9.23 2.08
C HIS A 113 22.84 7.86 1.68
N PHE A 114 23.35 7.31 0.59
CA PHE A 114 22.96 6.00 0.08
C PHE A 114 24.08 4.99 0.36
N THR A 115 23.84 4.11 1.32
CA THR A 115 24.74 2.98 1.55
C THR A 115 24.38 1.85 0.59
N LEU A 116 25.33 1.42 -0.24
CA LEU A 116 25.14 0.27 -1.11
C LEU A 116 24.90 -0.98 -0.27
N THR A 117 23.75 -1.62 -0.47
CA THR A 117 23.48 -2.93 0.11
C THR A 117 24.12 -4.02 -0.74
N ASN A 118 24.76 -4.99 -0.10
CA ASN A 118 25.25 -6.16 -0.79
C ASN A 118 24.06 -6.95 -1.36
N LYS A 119 24.08 -7.22 -2.67
CA LYS A 119 23.04 -7.98 -3.38
C LYS A 119 23.44 -9.45 -3.62
N ALA A 120 24.56 -9.90 -3.08
CA ALA A 120 24.90 -11.32 -3.08
C ALA A 120 23.84 -12.07 -2.26
N GLY A 121 22.99 -12.82 -2.95
CA GLY A 121 21.95 -13.64 -2.35
C GLY A 121 22.48 -15.02 -1.96
N ASP A 122 21.94 -15.58 -0.89
CA ASP A 122 22.16 -16.98 -0.49
C ASP A 122 21.32 -17.94 -1.37
N ASP A 123 21.68 -19.22 -1.42
CA ASP A 123 20.98 -20.23 -2.26
C ASP A 123 19.50 -20.37 -1.87
N GLU A 124 19.17 -20.20 -0.59
CA GLU A 124 17.79 -20.20 -0.08
C GLU A 124 16.99 -19.00 -0.63
N GLN A 125 17.58 -17.81 -0.72
CA GLN A 125 16.94 -16.62 -1.30
C GLN A 125 16.71 -16.79 -2.80
N ALA A 126 17.67 -17.40 -3.50
CA ALA A 126 17.54 -17.71 -4.92
C ALA A 126 16.39 -18.71 -5.16
N THR A 127 16.24 -19.70 -4.29
CA THR A 127 15.16 -20.70 -4.34
C THR A 127 13.79 -20.03 -4.15
N LEU A 128 13.63 -19.20 -3.11
CA LEU A 128 12.39 -18.45 -2.87
C LEU A 128 12.02 -17.54 -4.06
N TYR A 129 13.02 -16.89 -4.66
CA TYR A 129 12.81 -16.06 -5.84
C TYR A 129 12.31 -16.86 -7.04
N GLN A 130 12.90 -18.03 -7.31
CA GLN A 130 12.45 -18.92 -8.39
C GLN A 130 11.03 -19.44 -8.17
N GLU A 131 10.64 -19.66 -6.92
CA GLU A 131 9.29 -20.10 -6.53
C GLU A 131 8.26 -18.95 -6.51
N GLY A 132 8.68 -17.71 -6.75
CA GLY A 132 7.81 -16.52 -6.69
C GLY A 132 7.37 -16.15 -5.28
N ILE A 133 8.11 -16.61 -4.26
CA ILE A 133 7.85 -16.35 -2.85
C ILE A 133 8.61 -15.11 -2.40
N TYR A 134 7.93 -14.18 -1.74
CA TYR A 134 8.54 -12.94 -1.26
C TYR A 134 9.55 -13.20 -0.14
N ASP A 135 10.72 -12.58 -0.21
CA ASP A 135 11.67 -12.56 0.90
C ASP A 135 11.52 -11.25 1.70
N PHE A 136 11.22 -11.37 2.99
CA PHE A 136 11.04 -10.25 3.90
C PHE A 136 12.26 -9.97 4.79
N GLN A 137 13.43 -10.53 4.47
CA GLN A 137 14.70 -10.26 5.18
C GLN A 137 15.28 -8.86 4.94
N ALA A 138 14.49 -7.92 4.41
CA ALA A 138 14.90 -6.53 4.26
C ALA A 138 15.01 -5.81 5.62
N SER A 139 15.55 -4.58 5.58
CA SER A 139 15.68 -3.75 6.78
C SER A 139 14.33 -3.61 7.51
N PRO A 140 14.28 -3.81 8.85
CA PRO A 140 13.10 -3.60 9.68
C PRO A 140 12.38 -2.27 9.41
N VAL A 141 13.16 -1.22 9.13
CA VAL A 141 12.67 0.13 8.85
C VAL A 141 11.81 0.18 7.58
N LEU A 142 12.14 -0.61 6.55
CA LEU A 142 11.37 -0.65 5.30
C LEU A 142 10.14 -1.56 5.41
N ILE A 143 10.25 -2.65 6.18
CA ILE A 143 9.18 -3.64 6.34
C ILE A 143 8.09 -3.17 7.32
N ALA A 144 8.47 -2.43 8.36
CA ALA A 144 7.53 -2.01 9.40
C ALA A 144 6.34 -1.17 8.87
N PRO A 145 6.52 -0.16 8.01
CA PRO A 145 5.39 0.58 7.43
C PRO A 145 4.44 -0.29 6.62
N ILE A 146 4.96 -1.24 5.82
CA ILE A 146 4.16 -2.18 5.02
C ILE A 146 3.27 -3.03 5.96
N CYS A 147 3.88 -3.60 6.99
CA CYS A 147 3.17 -4.43 7.96
C CYS A 147 2.16 -3.60 8.78
N SER A 148 2.51 -2.37 9.13
CA SER A 148 1.63 -1.47 9.89
C SER A 148 0.36 -1.15 9.10
N LEU A 149 0.48 -0.81 7.82
CA LEU A 149 -0.66 -0.56 6.95
C LEU A 149 -1.49 -1.82 6.70
N TYR A 150 -0.85 -3.00 6.61
CA TYR A 150 -1.57 -4.26 6.49
C TYR A 150 -2.40 -4.56 7.75
N ILE A 151 -1.80 -4.45 8.94
CA ILE A 151 -2.49 -4.61 10.23
C ILE A 151 -3.63 -3.60 10.35
N LEU A 152 -3.39 -2.34 9.98
CA LEU A 152 -4.40 -1.29 9.96
C LEU A 152 -5.61 -1.69 9.11
N ASN A 153 -5.38 -2.16 7.88
CA ASN A 153 -6.45 -2.64 7.00
C ASN A 153 -7.23 -3.82 7.63
N VAL A 154 -6.54 -4.81 8.21
CA VAL A 154 -7.19 -5.97 8.86
C VAL A 154 -8.06 -5.51 10.04
N VAL A 155 -7.50 -4.71 10.95
CA VAL A 155 -8.20 -4.23 12.14
C VAL A 155 -9.39 -3.37 11.74
N SER A 156 -9.20 -2.42 10.82
CA SER A 156 -10.29 -1.56 10.35
C SER A 156 -11.39 -2.33 9.63
N PHE A 157 -11.06 -3.37 8.86
CA PHE A 157 -12.07 -4.22 8.24
C PHE A 157 -12.88 -4.99 9.29
N VAL A 158 -12.21 -5.65 10.24
CA VAL A 158 -12.90 -6.44 11.29
C VAL A 158 -13.78 -5.55 12.17
N VAL A 159 -13.24 -4.45 12.68
CA VAL A 159 -13.98 -3.50 13.54
C VAL A 159 -15.09 -2.80 12.74
N GLY A 160 -14.79 -2.37 11.50
CA GLY A 160 -15.75 -1.75 10.60
C GLY A 160 -16.93 -2.65 10.28
N MET A 161 -16.67 -3.92 9.95
CA MET A 161 -17.73 -4.91 9.71
C MET A 161 -18.59 -5.15 10.95
N ALA A 162 -17.99 -5.29 12.13
CA ALA A 162 -18.75 -5.40 13.38
C ALA A 162 -19.66 -4.19 13.58
N ARG A 163 -19.16 -2.97 13.30
CA ARG A 163 -19.92 -1.73 13.43
C ARG A 163 -21.06 -1.61 12.42
N ILE A 164 -20.82 -2.04 11.17
CA ILE A 164 -21.83 -2.08 10.11
C ILE A 164 -23.00 -2.98 10.51
N VAL A 165 -22.72 -4.15 11.09
CA VAL A 165 -23.76 -5.10 11.52
C VAL A 165 -24.55 -4.57 12.71
N GLN A 166 -23.90 -3.85 13.63
CA GLN A 166 -24.53 -3.33 14.84
C GLN A 166 -25.35 -2.05 14.63
N THR A 167 -25.10 -1.30 13.55
CA THR A 167 -25.68 0.04 13.33
C THR A 167 -26.76 0.01 12.26
N LYS A 168 -27.93 0.62 12.52
CA LYS A 168 -29.03 0.69 11.52
C LYS A 168 -28.65 1.42 10.22
N SER A 169 -27.72 2.38 10.29
CA SER A 169 -27.14 3.09 9.13
C SER A 169 -25.85 2.46 8.60
N GLY A 170 -25.51 1.22 9.00
CA GLY A 170 -24.27 0.55 8.58
C GLY A 170 -24.15 0.35 7.07
N SER A 171 -25.26 0.34 6.33
CA SER A 171 -25.28 0.25 4.86
C SER A 171 -24.53 1.38 4.18
N GLU A 172 -24.42 2.54 4.82
CA GLU A 172 -23.70 3.72 4.32
C GLU A 172 -22.18 3.52 4.31
N MET A 173 -21.68 2.61 5.15
CA MET A 173 -20.25 2.35 5.33
C MET A 173 -19.76 1.12 4.57
N LEU A 174 -20.67 0.35 3.95
CA LEU A 174 -20.33 -0.88 3.22
C LEU A 174 -19.33 -0.62 2.08
N VAL A 175 -19.53 0.47 1.33
CA VAL A 175 -18.63 0.86 0.24
C VAL A 175 -17.21 1.13 0.78
N GLN A 176 -17.12 1.79 1.93
CA GLN A 176 -15.85 2.12 2.54
C GLN A 176 -15.13 0.89 3.10
N ALA A 177 -15.87 -0.12 3.58
CA ALA A 177 -15.32 -1.39 4.03
C ALA A 177 -14.64 -2.19 2.89
N PHE A 178 -14.99 -1.93 1.63
CA PHE A 178 -14.33 -2.53 0.48
C PHE A 178 -12.85 -2.14 0.38
N ILE A 179 -12.47 -0.91 0.76
CA ILE A 179 -11.09 -0.42 0.64
C ILE A 179 -10.09 -1.22 1.49
N PRO A 180 -10.28 -1.36 2.82
CA PRO A 180 -9.38 -2.18 3.63
C PRO A 180 -9.44 -3.64 3.22
N LEU A 181 -10.60 -4.16 2.81
CA LEU A 181 -10.72 -5.53 2.28
C LEU A 181 -9.85 -5.74 1.04
N PHE A 182 -9.93 -4.82 0.07
CA PHE A 182 -9.10 -4.84 -1.14
C PHE A 182 -7.62 -4.79 -0.79
N GLY A 183 -7.24 -3.91 0.15
CA GLY A 183 -5.87 -3.81 0.65
C GLY A 183 -5.36 -5.11 1.29
N VAL A 184 -6.20 -5.80 2.08
CA VAL A 184 -5.88 -7.11 2.67
C VAL A 184 -5.69 -8.18 1.59
N ILE A 185 -6.62 -8.28 0.63
CA ILE A 185 -6.58 -9.32 -0.41
C ILE A 185 -5.31 -9.18 -1.27
N VAL A 186 -5.02 -7.97 -1.75
CA VAL A 186 -3.87 -7.77 -2.64
C VAL A 186 -2.53 -7.98 -1.91
N ASN A 187 -2.49 -7.70 -0.59
CA ASN A 187 -1.29 -7.80 0.23
C ASN A 187 -1.24 -9.04 1.15
N TYR A 188 -1.99 -10.10 0.84
CA TYR A 188 -2.10 -11.32 1.64
C TYR A 188 -0.75 -11.94 2.02
N GLN A 189 0.27 -11.87 1.16
CA GLN A 189 1.62 -12.37 1.42
C GLN A 189 2.29 -11.73 2.65
N VAL A 190 1.87 -10.52 3.06
CA VAL A 190 2.36 -9.89 4.29
C VAL A 190 1.88 -10.68 5.50
N PHE A 191 0.63 -11.16 5.50
CA PHE A 191 0.13 -12.06 6.53
C PHE A 191 0.84 -13.40 6.52
N GLU A 192 1.09 -13.97 5.33
CA GLU A 192 1.88 -15.20 5.22
C GLU A 192 3.26 -15.02 5.87
N GLY A 193 3.94 -13.92 5.54
CA GLY A 193 5.25 -13.57 6.09
C GLY A 193 5.24 -13.32 7.61
N MET A 194 4.17 -12.74 8.16
CA MET A 194 4.06 -12.44 9.59
C MET A 194 3.71 -13.65 10.45
N GLY A 195 2.84 -14.54 9.97
CA GLY A 195 2.18 -15.54 10.84
C GLY A 195 2.18 -16.98 10.35
N LEU A 196 2.20 -17.23 9.03
CA LEU A 196 2.10 -18.60 8.50
C LEU A 196 3.46 -19.23 8.20
N ARG A 197 4.43 -18.41 7.77
CA ARG A 197 5.74 -18.88 7.32
C ARG A 197 6.71 -19.15 8.46
N LYS A 198 7.50 -20.21 8.28
CA LYS A 198 8.56 -20.64 9.22
C LYS A 198 9.96 -20.65 8.60
N ASP A 199 10.08 -20.36 7.31
CA ASP A 199 11.35 -20.23 6.59
C ASP A 199 12.13 -18.97 6.99
N ARG A 200 13.37 -18.81 6.50
CA ARG A 200 14.19 -17.62 6.79
C ARG A 200 13.63 -16.32 6.20
N GLY A 201 12.86 -16.40 5.11
CA GLY A 201 12.24 -15.26 4.44
C GLY A 201 11.02 -14.68 5.15
N ARG A 202 10.67 -15.18 6.35
CA ARG A 202 9.57 -14.67 7.18
C ARG A 202 9.88 -13.29 7.78
N ILE A 203 8.83 -12.59 8.16
CA ILE A 203 8.92 -11.33 8.91
C ILE A 203 9.24 -11.66 10.38
N SER A 204 10.24 -10.99 10.94
CA SER A 204 10.64 -11.21 12.33
C SER A 204 9.55 -10.73 13.29
N ALA A 205 9.33 -11.47 14.38
CA ALA A 205 8.27 -11.18 15.35
C ALA A 205 8.40 -9.79 16.00
N SER A 206 9.63 -9.31 16.19
CA SER A 206 9.90 -7.96 16.70
C SER A 206 9.40 -6.87 15.73
N VAL A 207 9.57 -7.06 14.43
CA VAL A 207 9.06 -6.13 13.40
C VAL A 207 7.54 -6.18 13.33
N SER A 208 6.94 -7.37 13.41
CA SER A 208 5.49 -7.52 13.49
C SER A 208 4.91 -6.81 14.72
N LEU A 209 5.56 -6.93 15.87
CA LEU A 209 5.13 -6.26 17.11
C LEU A 209 5.29 -4.74 17.02
N LEU A 210 6.42 -4.25 16.52
CA LEU A 210 6.63 -2.82 16.26
C LEU A 210 5.56 -2.27 15.32
N SER A 211 5.24 -3.01 14.27
CA SER A 211 4.22 -2.62 13.29
C SER A 211 2.82 -2.57 13.90
N ALA A 212 2.50 -3.49 14.81
CA ALA A 212 1.25 -3.46 15.54
C ALA A 212 1.15 -2.22 16.45
N VAL A 213 2.24 -1.86 17.15
CA VAL A 213 2.30 -0.64 17.97
C VAL A 213 2.09 0.61 17.11
N ILE A 214 2.73 0.69 15.93
CA ILE A 214 2.56 1.80 14.98
C ILE A 214 1.11 1.86 14.49
N ALA A 215 0.51 0.72 14.09
CA ALA A 215 -0.87 0.67 13.63
C ALA A 215 -1.86 1.12 14.71
N ILE A 216 -1.67 0.68 15.96
CA ILE A 216 -2.47 1.11 17.11
C ILE A 216 -2.31 2.61 17.34
N PHE A 217 -1.09 3.14 17.29
CA PHE A 217 -0.84 4.56 17.42
C PHE A 217 -1.58 5.37 16.36
N ILE A 218 -1.50 4.97 15.09
CA ILE A 218 -2.23 5.61 13.98
C ILE A 218 -3.75 5.58 14.23
N LEU A 219 -4.29 4.42 14.62
CA LEU A 219 -5.72 4.28 14.92
C LEU A 219 -6.16 5.18 16.07
N CYS A 220 -5.44 5.15 17.21
CA CYS A 220 -5.78 5.93 18.38
C CYS A 220 -5.67 7.43 18.09
N PHE A 221 -4.53 7.87 17.53
CA PHE A 221 -4.29 9.27 17.24
C PHE A 221 -5.29 9.81 16.21
N GLY A 222 -5.50 9.12 15.10
CA GLY A 222 -6.44 9.60 14.10
C GLY A 222 -7.90 9.51 14.57
N SER A 223 -8.27 8.51 15.38
CA SER A 223 -9.61 8.49 15.98
C SER A 223 -9.85 9.71 16.86
N LEU A 224 -8.85 10.17 17.63
CA LEU A 224 -8.96 11.41 18.40
C LEU A 224 -9.17 12.63 17.49
N VAL A 225 -8.42 12.73 16.40
CA VAL A 225 -8.54 13.85 15.44
C VAL A 225 -9.91 13.89 14.75
N PHE A 226 -10.57 12.75 14.55
CA PHE A 226 -11.91 12.69 13.95
C PHE A 226 -13.06 12.84 14.97
N ILE A 227 -12.77 12.70 16.26
CA ILE A 227 -13.76 12.86 17.35
C ILE A 227 -13.83 14.32 17.84
N TYR A 228 -12.72 15.06 17.76
CA TYR A 228 -12.61 16.49 18.12
C TYR A 228 -12.74 17.41 16.90
#